data_AF-A0A0F8WFU5-F1
#
_entry.id   AF-A0A0F8WFU5-F1
#
_cell.length_a   1.000
_cell.length_b   1.000
_cell.length_c   1.000
_cell.angle_alpha   90.00
_cell.angle_beta   90.00
_cell.angle_gamma   90.00
#
_symmetry.space_group_name_H-M   'P 1'
#
loop_
_entity.id
_entity.type
_entity.pdbx_description
1 polymer ?
#
loop_
_entity_poly.entity_id
_entity_poly.type
_entity_poly.pdbx_seq_one_letter_code
_entity_poly.pdbx_strand_id
1 'polypeptide(L)'
;MTNVGRENFYTCDACGAVMVTVDVDEGTTPMLIDCCADGCEGIAHSGWYEPKPVGAGAVEWEWYQPTKKETRGLSTETKLHCSLGGLLLRPREQSEEQWWED
;
A
#
# COMPACT_ATOMS: atom_id res chain seq x y z
N MET A 1 -12.05 9.68 -11.44
CA MET A 1 -12.51 8.62 -10.53
C MET A 1 -11.45 8.46 -9.48
N THR A 2 -11.84 8.48 -8.21
CA THR A 2 -10.90 8.29 -7.10
C THR A 2 -10.57 6.81 -6.94
N ASN A 3 -9.37 6.48 -6.47
CA ASN A 3 -9.01 5.12 -6.10
C ASN A 3 -9.27 4.82 -4.61
N VAL A 4 -9.71 5.81 -3.82
CA VAL A 4 -10.03 5.61 -2.40
C VAL A 4 -11.00 4.43 -2.22
N GLY A 5 -10.63 3.52 -1.33
CA GLY A 5 -11.35 2.27 -1.04
C GLY A 5 -11.09 1.13 -2.02
N ARG A 6 -10.31 1.33 -3.09
CA ARG A 6 -9.95 0.26 -4.02
C ARG A 6 -8.74 -0.52 -3.51
N GLU A 7 -8.82 -1.83 -3.67
CA GLU A 7 -7.68 -2.72 -3.47
C GLU A 7 -6.78 -2.73 -4.71
N ASN A 8 -5.49 -2.87 -4.49
CA ASN A 8 -4.50 -3.26 -5.49
C ASN A 8 -3.65 -4.40 -4.92
N PHE A 9 -2.98 -5.15 -5.78
CA PHE A 9 -2.00 -6.14 -5.36
C PHE A 9 -0.66 -5.87 -6.05
N TYR A 10 0.43 -6.21 -5.38
CA TYR A 10 1.78 -6.10 -5.92
C TYR A 10 2.44 -7.47 -5.88
N THR A 11 2.95 -7.94 -7.03
CA THR A 11 3.61 -9.25 -7.14
C THR A 11 5.11 -9.06 -7.28
N CYS A 12 5.89 -9.65 -6.38
CA CYS A 12 7.34 -9.60 -6.42
C CYS A 12 7.91 -10.51 -7.52
N ASP A 13 8.82 -9.98 -8.33
CA ASP A 13 9.51 -10.72 -9.39
C ASP A 13 10.53 -11.75 -8.85
N ALA A 14 11.12 -11.48 -7.69
CA ALA A 14 12.15 -12.31 -7.08
C ALA A 14 11.59 -13.48 -6.25
N CYS A 15 10.65 -13.21 -5.34
CA CYS A 15 10.13 -14.22 -4.40
C CYS A 15 8.70 -14.67 -4.69
N GLY A 16 7.99 -14.01 -5.61
CA GLY A 16 6.59 -14.32 -5.95
C GLY A 16 5.57 -13.93 -4.89
N ALA A 17 5.98 -13.30 -3.77
CA ALA A 17 5.06 -12.82 -2.75
C ALA A 17 4.06 -11.81 -3.34
N VAL A 18 2.82 -11.88 -2.85
CA VAL A 18 1.74 -10.97 -3.24
C VAL A 18 1.36 -10.12 -2.05
N MET A 19 1.57 -8.81 -2.17
CA MET A 19 1.16 -7.83 -1.16
C MET A 19 -0.17 -7.21 -1.59
N VAL A 20 -1.13 -7.10 -0.67
CA VAL A 20 -2.43 -6.47 -0.97
C VAL A 20 -2.52 -5.13 -0.23
N THR A 21 -2.81 -4.07 -0.99
CA THR A 21 -2.89 -2.69 -0.52
C THR A 21 -4.30 -2.14 -0.70
N VAL A 22 -4.69 -1.15 0.10
CA VAL A 22 -5.88 -0.30 -0.15
C VAL A 22 -5.49 1.17 -0.17
N ASP A 23 -6.13 1.96 -1.03
CA ASP A 23 -5.95 3.41 -1.03
C ASP A 23 -6.92 4.04 0.00
N VAL A 24 -6.39 4.64 1.07
CA VAL A 24 -7.24 5.31 2.10
C VAL A 24 -7.39 6.81 1.87
N ASP A 25 -6.44 7.41 1.15
CA ASP A 25 -6.46 8.83 0.77
C ASP A 25 -6.38 8.99 -0.76
N GLU A 26 -6.79 10.16 -1.26
CA GLU A 26 -6.64 10.50 -2.68
C GLU A 26 -5.19 10.85 -3.02
N GLY A 27 -4.67 10.27 -4.10
CA GLY A 27 -3.34 10.59 -4.60
C GLY A 27 -2.84 9.60 -5.63
N THR A 28 -1.52 9.59 -5.80
CA THR A 28 -0.80 8.73 -6.75
C THR A 28 -0.04 7.64 -6.01
N THR A 29 -0.27 6.40 -6.43
CA THR A 29 0.47 5.22 -5.99
C THR A 29 1.49 4.82 -7.07
N PRO A 30 2.67 4.29 -6.69
CA PRO A 30 3.69 3.88 -7.64
C PRO A 30 3.31 2.57 -8.34
N MET A 31 3.78 2.36 -9.58
CA MET A 31 3.64 1.08 -10.28
C MET A 31 4.56 -0.01 -9.70
N LEU A 32 5.70 0.40 -9.17
CA LEU A 32 6.76 -0.47 -8.64
C LEU A 32 7.07 -0.07 -7.21
N ILE A 33 7.20 -1.07 -6.33
CA ILE A 33 7.60 -0.89 -4.93
C ILE A 33 8.62 -1.93 -4.53
N ASP A 34 9.35 -1.67 -3.44
CA ASP A 34 10.19 -2.70 -2.82
C ASP A 34 9.30 -3.80 -2.23
N CYS A 35 9.75 -5.05 -2.34
CA CYS A 35 9.07 -6.19 -1.72
C CYS A 35 9.10 -6.06 -0.19
N CYS A 36 7.94 -6.23 0.45
CA CYS A 36 7.84 -6.21 1.91
C CYS A 36 7.86 -7.61 2.54
N ALA A 37 8.15 -8.66 1.76
CA ALA A 37 8.38 -9.99 2.31
C ALA A 37 9.71 -10.04 3.06
N ASP A 38 9.73 -10.73 4.20
CA ASP A 38 10.91 -10.78 5.07
C ASP A 38 12.15 -11.31 4.33
N GLY A 39 13.24 -10.53 4.37
CA GLY A 39 14.51 -10.84 3.72
C GLY A 39 14.52 -10.73 2.19
N CYS A 40 13.48 -10.23 1.54
CA CYS A 40 13.44 -10.06 0.09
C CYS A 40 13.83 -8.63 -0.32
N GLU A 41 14.77 -8.50 -1.26
CA GLU A 41 15.20 -7.22 -1.85
C GLU A 41 14.66 -7.02 -3.29
N GLY A 42 13.67 -7.83 -3.70
CA GLY A 42 13.08 -7.78 -5.04
C GLY A 42 12.12 -6.62 -5.26
N ILE A 43 11.70 -6.43 -6.51
CA ILE A 43 10.76 -5.38 -6.89
C ILE A 43 9.37 -6.01 -7.11
N ALA A 44 8.34 -5.37 -6.55
CA ALA A 44 6.96 -5.79 -6.71
C ALA A 44 6.20 -4.89 -7.68
N HIS A 45 5.49 -5.53 -8.61
CA HIS A 45 4.76 -4.88 -9.70
C HIS A 45 3.27 -4.80 -9.39
N SER A 46 2.69 -3.61 -9.59
CA SER A 46 1.26 -3.34 -9.47
C SER A 46 0.43 -4.26 -10.39
N GLY A 47 -0.66 -4.77 -9.84
CA GLY A 47 -1.73 -5.48 -10.52
C GLY A 47 -2.75 -4.55 -11.17
N TRP A 48 -2.48 -3.23 -11.20
CA TRP A 48 -3.32 -2.24 -11.88
C TRP A 48 -4.76 -2.15 -11.38
N TYR A 49 -4.99 -2.45 -10.10
CA TYR A 49 -6.32 -2.51 -9.48
C TYR A 49 -7.27 -3.52 -10.16
N GLU A 50 -6.71 -4.53 -10.82
CA GLU A 50 -7.43 -5.70 -11.31
C GLU A 50 -7.77 -6.65 -10.14
N PRO A 51 -8.69 -7.60 -10.33
CA PRO A 51 -8.96 -8.63 -9.34
C PRO A 51 -7.68 -9.35 -8.90
N LYS A 52 -7.47 -9.44 -7.58
CA LYS A 52 -6.30 -10.11 -7.01
C LYS A 52 -6.26 -11.60 -7.37
N PRO A 53 -5.06 -12.21 -7.48
CA PRO A 53 -4.92 -13.64 -7.72
C PRO A 53 -5.63 -14.49 -6.68
N VAL A 54 -6.11 -15.67 -7.09
CA VAL A 54 -6.69 -16.65 -6.16
C VAL A 54 -5.65 -17.05 -5.12
N GLY A 55 -6.01 -16.95 -3.84
CA GLY A 55 -5.12 -17.25 -2.73
C GLY A 55 -4.28 -16.07 -2.24
N ALA A 56 -4.40 -14.88 -2.84
CA ALA A 56 -3.84 -13.67 -2.25
C ALA A 56 -4.47 -13.39 -0.87
N GLY A 57 -3.64 -12.91 0.06
CA GLY A 57 -4.04 -12.64 1.44
C GLY A 57 -5.01 -11.47 1.61
N ALA A 58 -5.27 -11.14 2.88
CA ALA A 58 -6.03 -9.95 3.25
C ALA A 58 -5.26 -8.66 2.90
N VAL A 59 -5.94 -7.52 2.96
CA VAL A 59 -5.29 -6.21 2.84
C VAL A 59 -4.43 -5.96 4.09
N GLU A 60 -3.12 -5.94 3.92
CA GLU A 60 -2.16 -5.72 5.02
C GLU A 60 -1.48 -4.36 4.96
N TRP A 61 -1.69 -3.61 3.88
CA TRP A 61 -1.00 -2.35 3.60
C TRP A 61 -1.98 -1.28 3.15
N GLU A 62 -1.66 -0.02 3.40
CA GLU A 62 -2.46 1.10 2.93
C GLU A 62 -1.62 2.26 2.38
N TRP A 63 -2.16 2.87 1.32
CA TRP A 63 -1.64 4.09 0.72
C TRP A 63 -2.33 5.31 1.34
N TYR A 64 -1.53 6.16 1.99
CA TYR A 64 -2.03 7.31 2.75
C TYR A 64 -1.24 8.59 2.45
N GLN A 65 -1.88 9.72 2.69
CA GLN A 65 -1.24 11.03 2.66
C GLN A 65 -0.73 11.34 4.08
N PRO A 66 0.59 11.55 4.29
CA PRO A 66 1.10 11.81 5.62
C PRO A 66 0.61 13.16 6.16
N THR A 67 0.28 13.19 7.45
CA THR A 67 -0.12 14.41 8.15
C THR A 67 1.04 15.41 8.25
N LYS A 68 0.72 16.67 8.57
CA LYS A 68 1.75 17.69 8.88
C LYS A 68 2.70 17.30 10.00
N LYS A 69 2.30 16.39 10.90
CA LYS A 69 3.15 15.90 11.99
C LYS A 69 4.11 14.82 11.47
N GLU A 70 3.59 13.84 10.73
CA GLU A 70 4.39 12.75 10.14
C GLU A 70 5.39 13.28 9.12
N THR A 71 4.98 14.26 8.30
CA THR A 71 5.86 14.88 7.30
C THR A 71 7.10 15.55 7.88
N ARG A 72 7.11 15.96 9.16
CA ARG A 72 8.29 16.64 9.75
C ARG A 72 9.55 15.77 9.71
N GLY A 73 9.40 14.48 9.97
CA GLY A 73 10.50 13.52 10.02
C GLY A 73 10.95 12.97 8.66
N LEU A 74 10.24 13.29 7.58
CA LEU A 74 10.55 12.77 6.25
C LEU A 74 11.71 13.53 5.59
N SER A 75 12.37 12.89 4.63
CA SER A 75 13.37 13.52 3.77
C SER A 75 12.74 14.64 2.92
N THR A 76 13.57 15.50 2.35
CA THR A 76 13.12 16.58 1.45
C THR A 76 12.44 16.01 0.21
N GLU A 77 12.98 14.92 -0.32
CA GLU A 77 12.50 14.22 -1.50
C GLU A 77 11.12 13.61 -1.25
N THR A 78 10.94 12.93 -0.11
CA THR A 78 9.64 12.35 0.26
C THR A 78 8.60 13.43 0.53
N LYS A 79 9.00 14.56 1.17
CA LYS A 79 8.10 15.71 1.34
C LYS A 79 7.64 16.27 -0.02
N LEU A 80 8.56 16.39 -0.97
CA LEU A 80 8.26 16.88 -2.31
C LEU A 80 7.30 15.92 -3.04
N HIS A 81 7.57 14.60 -3.01
CA HIS A 81 6.67 13.56 -3.53
C HIS A 81 5.24 13.72 -3.00
N CYS A 82 5.08 13.82 -1.68
CA CYS A 82 3.76 13.98 -1.08
C CYS A 82 3.11 15.33 -1.39
N SER A 83 3.88 16.40 -1.57
CA SER A 83 3.34 17.71 -1.96
C SER A 83 2.83 17.74 -3.41
N LEU A 84 3.32 16.83 -4.26
CA LEU A 84 2.89 16.65 -5.64
C LEU A 84 1.74 15.64 -5.76
N GLY A 85 1.17 15.20 -4.64
CA GLY A 85 0.05 14.26 -4.58
C GLY A 85 0.46 12.78 -4.52
N GLY A 86 1.73 12.47 -4.24
CA GLY A 86 2.21 11.12 -4.03
C GLY A 86 1.86 10.56 -2.64
N LEU A 87 1.35 9.34 -2.59
CA LEU A 87 1.02 8.66 -1.34
C LEU A 87 2.23 7.89 -0.78
N LEU A 88 2.20 7.61 0.52
CA LEU A 88 3.14 6.73 1.21
C LEU A 88 2.48 5.41 1.59
N LEU A 89 3.29 4.36 1.73
CA LEU A 89 2.83 3.04 2.15
C LEU A 89 3.08 2.85 3.65
N ARG A 90 2.15 2.22 4.36
CA ARG A 90 2.37 1.71 5.71
C ARG A 90 1.61 0.39 5.95
N PRO A 91 2.01 -0.42 6.93
CA PRO A 91 1.18 -1.52 7.40
C PRO A 91 -0.18 -0.99 7.85
N ARG A 92 -1.24 -1.69 7.47
CA ARG A 92 -2.61 -1.37 7.87
C ARG A 92 -2.81 -1.83 9.31
N GLU A 93 -3.34 -0.94 10.15
CA GLU A 93 -3.85 -1.35 11.45
C GLU A 93 -5.10 -2.22 11.21
N GLN A 94 -4.99 -3.52 11.48
CA GLN A 94 -6.14 -4.41 11.46
C GLN A 94 -7.01 -4.04 12.66
N SER A 95 -8.19 -3.47 12.43
CA SER A 95 -9.23 -3.50 13.45
C SER A 95 -9.64 -4.94 13.61
N GLU A 96 -9.49 -5.52 14.81
CA GLU A 96 -10.12 -6.80 15.12
C GLU A 96 -11.60 -6.67 14.77
N GLU A 97 -12.05 -7.35 13.71
CA GLU A 97 -13.48 -7.52 13.44
C GLU A 97 -14.03 -8.30 14.63
N GLN A 98 -14.63 -7.57 15.56
CA GLN A 98 -15.28 -8.10 16.74
C GLN A 98 -16.59 -8.74 16.27
N TRP A 99 -16.50 -10.03 15.91
CA TRP A 99 -17.67 -10.86 15.64
C TRP A 99 -18.46 -11.01 16.94
N TRP A 100 -19.55 -10.25 17.07
CA TRP A 100 -20.62 -10.59 18.00
C TRP A 100 -21.46 -11.68 17.33
N GLU A 101 -21.39 -12.90 17.83
CA GLU A 101 -22.39 -13.93 17.53
C GLU A 101 -23.61 -13.64 18.42
N ASP A 102 -24.77 -13.33 17.82
CA ASP A 102 -26.09 -13.33 18.47
C ASP A 102 -26.66 -14.76 18.54
#